data_AF-K1UH90-F1
#
_entry.id   AF-K1UH90-F1
#
_cell.length_a   1.000
_cell.length_b   1.000
_cell.length_c   1.000
_cell.angle_alpha   90.00
_cell.angle_beta   90.00
_cell.angle_gamma   90.00
#
_symmetry.space_group_name_H-M   'P 1'
#
loop_
_entity.id
_entity.type
_entity.pdbx_description
1 polymer ?
#
loop_
_entity_poly.entity_id
_entity_poly.type
_entity_poly.pdbx_seq_one_letter_code
_entity_poly.pdbx_strand_id
1 'polypeptide(L)' 'MPDIALRGELWDNDSADVLRFWGWRDITAPMDIQAALEAAGGEDVTLLVNSPGGDMTVGLEIRSMLRRYQ' A
#
# COMPACT_ATOMS: atom_id res chain seq x y z
N MET A 1 9.96 -14.74 3.83
CA MET A 1 9.91 -13.36 4.36
C MET A 1 10.00 -12.35 3.23
N PRO A 2 8.88 -12.04 2.57
CA PRO A 2 8.82 -11.05 1.49
C PRO A 2 8.84 -9.60 2.03
N ASP A 3 9.33 -8.70 1.17
CA ASP A 3 9.33 -7.26 1.41
C ASP A 3 8.11 -6.61 0.75
N ILE A 4 7.40 -5.77 1.51
CA ILE A 4 6.28 -4.97 1.02
C ILE A 4 6.70 -3.51 0.99
N ALA A 5 6.65 -2.90 -0.20
CA ALA A 5 6.99 -1.50 -0.38
C ALA A 5 5.80 -0.60 -0.07
N LEU A 6 5.97 0.33 0.89
CA LEU A 6 5.05 1.45 1.12
C LEU A 6 5.78 2.73 0.73
N ARG A 7 5.64 3.12 -0.55
CA ARG A 7 6.49 4.15 -1.19
C ARG A 7 5.67 5.18 -1.96
N GLY A 8 6.16 6.42 -1.92
CA GLY A 8 5.46 7.52 -2.58
C GLY A 8 4.19 7.93 -1.85
N GLU A 9 3.43 8.86 -2.43
CA GLU A 9 2.25 9.45 -1.80
C GLU A 9 1.11 8.43 -1.68
N LEU A 10 0.35 8.49 -0.57
CA LEU A 10 -0.77 7.59 -0.32
C LEU A 10 -2.05 8.13 -0.95
N TRP A 11 -2.66 7.32 -1.82
CA TRP A 11 -3.90 7.63 -2.54
C TRP A 11 -4.90 6.48 -2.39
N ASP A 12 -6.20 6.81 -2.43
CA ASP A 12 -7.25 5.79 -2.50
C ASP A 12 -7.20 5.04 -3.85
N ASN A 13 -7.82 3.86 -3.92
CA ASN A 13 -7.73 3.00 -5.11
C ASN A 13 -8.30 3.67 -6.37
N ASP A 14 -9.41 4.41 -6.26
CA ASP A 14 -10.07 5.03 -7.41
C ASP A 14 -9.21 6.17 -7.98
N SER A 15 -8.68 7.03 -7.11
CA SER A 15 -7.75 8.09 -7.52
C SER A 15 -6.44 7.52 -8.04
N ALA A 16 -5.91 6.46 -7.42
CA ALA A 16 -4.64 5.85 -7.82
C ALA A 16 -4.68 5.32 -9.27
N ASP A 17 -5.81 4.73 -9.70
CA ASP A 17 -5.97 4.27 -11.08
C ASP A 17 -5.97 5.43 -12.09
N VAL A 18 -6.64 6.54 -11.76
CA VAL A 18 -6.63 7.75 -12.59
C VAL A 18 -5.22 8.37 -12.67
N LEU A 19 -4.52 8.48 -11.53
CA LEU A 19 -3.17 9.01 -11.46
C LEU A 19 -2.17 8.16 -12.25
N ARG A 20 -2.29 6.83 -12.16
CA ARG A 20 -1.48 5.88 -12.94
C ARG A 20 -1.75 6.00 -14.43
N PHE A 21 -3.01 6.18 -14.83
CA PHE A 21 -3.38 6.46 -16.21
C PHE A 21 -2.71 7.74 -16.73
N TRP A 22 -2.56 8.76 -15.87
CA TRP A 22 -1.83 10.00 -16.18
C TRP A 22 -0.31 9.90 -15.98
N GLY A 23 0.23 8.70 -15.78
CA GLY A 23 1.67 8.43 -15.77
C GLY A 23 2.34 8.62 -14.42
N TRP A 24 1.59 8.87 -13.34
CA TRP A 24 2.16 8.91 -11.99
C TRP A 24 2.48 7.49 -11.54
N ARG A 25 3.65 7.31 -10.92
CA ARG A 25 4.17 5.99 -10.54
C ARG A 25 4.64 5.88 -9.11
N ASP A 26 5.05 6.99 -8.49
CA ASP A 26 5.50 7.03 -7.10
C ASP A 26 4.32 7.29 -6.16
N ILE A 27 3.36 6.36 -6.16
CA ILE A 27 2.18 6.35 -5.30
C ILE A 27 1.93 4.94 -4.77
N THR A 28 1.35 4.83 -3.58
CA THR A 28 0.86 3.57 -2.99
C THR A 28 -0.62 3.70 -2.65
N ALA A 29 -1.40 2.69 -3.01
CA ALA A 29 -2.82 2.57 -2.68
C ALA A 29 -3.10 1.29 -1.86
N PRO A 30 -4.21 1.23 -1.11
CA PRO A 30 -4.58 0.05 -0.32
C PRO A 30 -4.57 -1.26 -1.12
N MET A 31 -5.00 -1.24 -2.39
CA MET A 31 -4.99 -2.42 -3.27
C MET A 31 -3.58 -2.99 -3.51
N ASP A 32 -2.54 -2.16 -3.50
CA ASP A 32 -1.16 -2.61 -3.69
C ASP A 32 -0.68 -3.39 -2.46
N ILE A 33 -1.01 -2.86 -1.28
CA ILE A 33 -0.72 -3.53 -0.01
C ILE A 33 -1.52 -4.81 0.11
N GLN A 34 -2.78 -4.82 -0.34
CA GLN A 34 -3.61 -6.03 -0.35
C GLN A 34 -2.97 -7.12 -1.20
N ALA A 35 -2.65 -6.81 -2.44
CA ALA A 35 -2.06 -7.75 -3.37
C ALA A 35 -0.71 -8.28 -2.87
N ALA A 36 0.11 -7.43 -2.24
CA ALA A 36 1.39 -7.83 -1.66
C ALA A 36 1.21 -8.76 -0.44
N LEU A 37 0.24 -8.49 0.43
CA LEU A 37 -0.09 -9.36 1.57
C LEU A 37 -0.68 -10.70 1.11
N GLU A 38 -1.56 -10.70 0.11
CA GLU A 38 -2.11 -11.92 -0.48
C GLU A 38 -1.00 -12.78 -1.12
N ALA A 39 -0.06 -12.14 -1.83
CA ALA A 39 1.11 -12.83 -2.39
C ALA A 39 2.05 -13.38 -1.31
N ALA A 40 2.13 -12.73 -0.15
CA ALA A 40 2.94 -13.18 0.97
C ALA A 40 2.34 -14.39 1.72
N GLY A 41 1.03 -14.66 1.55
CA GLY A 41 0.42 -15.94 1.92
C GLY A 41 0.46 -16.29 3.41
N GLY A 42 0.57 -15.29 4.30
CA GLY A 42 0.67 -15.47 5.74
C GLY A 42 2.09 -15.70 6.27
N GLU A 43 3.11 -15.56 5.43
CA GLU A 43 4.50 -15.48 5.91
C GLU A 43 4.76 -14.16 6.63
N ASP A 44 5.70 -14.14 7.57
CA ASP A 44 6.29 -12.90 8.11
C ASP A 44 6.71 -11.97 6.97
N VAL A 45 6.39 -10.69 7.08
CA VAL A 45 6.71 -9.67 6.07
C VAL A 45 7.52 -8.53 6.65
N THR A 46 8.39 -7.94 5.83
CA THR A 46 9.07 -6.68 6.17
C THR A 46 8.42 -5.52 5.41
N LEU A 47 7.92 -4.53 6.12
CA LEU A 47 7.35 -3.33 5.52
C LEU A 47 8.44 -2.27 5.32
N LEU A 48 8.75 -1.96 4.06
CA LEU A 48 9.73 -0.95 3.68
C LEU A 48 9.03 0.40 3.49
N VAL A 49 9.08 1.23 4.53
CA VAL A 49 8.41 2.54 4.57
C VAL A 49 9.32 3.62 4.00
N ASN A 50 8.92 4.17 2.85
CA ASN A 50 9.52 5.38 2.25
C ASN A 50 8.41 6.20 1.57
N SER A 51 7.45 6.64 2.38
CA SER A 51 6.30 7.44 1.96
C SER A 51 6.28 8.76 2.72
N PRO A 52 6.01 9.90 2.06
CA PRO A 52 5.75 11.17 2.73
C PRO A 52 4.39 11.19 3.45
N GLY A 53 3.56 10.15 3.28
CA GLY A 53 2.18 10.11 3.73
C GLY A 53 1.20 10.47 2.61
N GLY A 54 0.02 10.95 3.00
CA GLY A 54 -1.09 11.28 2.10
C GLY A 54 -2.38 11.41 2.91
N ASP A 55 -3.49 10.94 2.36
CA ASP A 55 -4.77 10.96 3.07
C ASP A 55 -4.74 10.06 4.33
N MET A 56 -5.19 10.61 5.47
CA MET A 56 -5.17 9.88 6.75
C MET A 56 -6.09 8.65 6.74
N THR A 57 -7.20 8.70 6.01
CA THR A 57 -8.15 7.57 5.91
C THR A 57 -7.53 6.40 5.16
N VAL A 58 -6.77 6.68 4.09
CA VAL A 58 -5.97 5.67 3.36
C VAL A 58 -4.91 5.05 4.27
N GLY A 59 -4.19 5.88 5.03
CA GLY A 59 -3.22 5.38 6.01
C GLY A 59 -3.85 4.49 7.09
N LEU A 60 -5.06 4.82 7.55
CA LEU A 60 -5.82 4.01 8.53
C LEU A 60 -6.30 2.67 7.95
N GLU A 61 -6.69 2.65 6.68
CA GLU A 61 -7.05 1.43 5.97
C GLU A 61 -5.85 0.48 5.86
N ILE A 62 -4.72 0.98 5.36
CA ILE A 62 -3.46 0.21 5.25
C ILE A 62 -3.06 -0.34 6.62
N ARG A 63 -3.08 0.49 7.67
CA ARG A 63 -2.80 0.03 9.04
C ARG A 63 -3.76 -1.09 9.47
N SER A 64 -5.03 -0.99 9.12
CA SER A 64 -6.04 -1.99 9.50
C SER A 64 -5.80 -3.32 8.79
N MET A 65 -5.37 -3.30 7.54
CA MET A 65 -4.98 -4.49 6.77
C MET A 65 -3.76 -5.17 7.40
N LEU A 66 -2.69 -4.41 7.66
CA LEU A 66 -1.47 -4.91 8.31
C LEU A 66 -1.75 -5.54 9.68
N ARG A 67 -2.68 -4.96 10.45
CA ARG A 67 -3.07 -5.52 11.76
C ARG A 67 -3.89 -6.80 11.68
N ARG A 68 -4.53 -7.10 10.55
CA ARG A 68 -5.35 -8.30 10.34
C ARG A 68 -4.57 -9.43 9.69
N TYR A 69 -3.43 -9.13 9.09
CA TYR A 69 -2.54 -10.11 8.48
C TYR A 69 -2.05 -11.12 9.54
N GLN A 70 -2.10 -12.41 9.21
CA GLN A 70 -1.78 -13.53 10.10
C GLN A 70 -0.71 -14.40 9.48
#